data_AF-A0A0F9DDX2-F1
#
_entry.id   AF-A0A0F9DDX2-F1
#
_cell.length_a   1.000
_cell.length_b   1.000
_cell.length_c   1.000
_cell.angle_alpha   90.00
_cell.angle_beta   90.00
_cell.angle_gamma   90.00
#
_symmetry.space_group_name_H-M   'P 1'
#
loop_
_entity.id
_entity.type
_entity.pdbx_description
1 polymer ?
#
loop_
_entity_poly.entity_id
_entity_poly.type
_entity_poly.pdbx_seq_one_letter_code
_entity_poly.pdbx_strand_id
1 'polypeptide(L)'
;CTNLIILERFVKMGESIMLCERMLKSVLHELNGLEIEWRKTMIWLMKGFYLSHIEEFDNALKHLNKSLTIIKKYDILSVFLPLNLEGLGYVYTGKGELDIALKFHKESLGHSRGEYMEIKIINAFSYHNIGEIYFQKGDLDLAIEYYEKSLKIWEQFTFPMAIDWVGINYDSLIKVFLYSDSPERAQECLDHLLDYLKKRKKNENSYHYRLGKVRILASSSRTRDQTEAEKVLKEFIGHHDALINSGAISMPITYGAGIWYLLICDIYLKELRLTNNLTILNDIKPFITRLLKESERVNSYTLQVQTYLLHGKISLLEMNMGDARRYLTQAQRIAEEQSLQLLARAISKEHDKLLEQLDEWEDLKKKKASISEKMDLASLDITMDRIQGMRAIDPPAVIDEEPIQLLIMSKSGIPYFNYSFIEGWDDKDLFSGFMSAFNSFSSELFSKSIDRIKIDENIILLKPVESFMVCYVIKGQSYPALLKLTRFSDAIKWKPEIWNALKRAVKTSEMLEFHNPSSLGDVVNEIFN
;
A
#
# COMPACT_ATOMS: atom_id res chain seq x y z
N CYS A 1 27.06 2.46 4.05
CA CYS A 1 27.58 1.10 4.32
C CYS A 1 26.72 0.24 5.25
N THR A 2 26.01 0.77 6.27
CA THR A 2 25.25 -0.08 7.23
C THR A 2 23.93 -0.64 6.68
N ASN A 3 23.14 0.13 5.91
CA ASN A 3 21.92 -0.40 5.25
C ASN A 3 22.23 -1.50 4.21
N LEU A 4 23.39 -1.44 3.54
CA LEU A 4 23.89 -2.52 2.68
C LEU A 4 23.99 -3.85 3.45
N ILE A 5 24.34 -3.82 4.75
CA ILE A 5 24.51 -5.02 5.58
C ILE A 5 23.16 -5.66 5.95
N ILE A 6 22.10 -4.88 6.13
CA ILE A 6 20.76 -5.41 6.46
C ILE A 6 20.09 -6.01 5.21
N LEU A 7 20.34 -5.45 4.04
CA LEU A 7 19.67 -5.82 2.78
C LEU A 7 20.33 -6.99 2.06
N GLU A 8 21.67 -7.03 2.10
CA GLU A 8 22.43 -8.22 1.70
C GLU A 8 22.03 -9.44 2.54
N ARG A 9 21.54 -9.24 3.78
CA ARG A 9 21.04 -10.31 4.64
C ARG A 9 19.68 -10.85 4.22
N PHE A 10 18.78 -10.08 3.59
CA PHE A 10 17.45 -10.56 3.19
C PHE A 10 17.47 -11.40 1.89
N VAL A 11 18.30 -11.04 0.90
CA VAL A 11 18.54 -11.91 -0.27
C VAL A 11 19.21 -13.20 0.17
N LYS A 12 20.24 -13.09 1.02
CA LYS A 12 20.83 -14.25 1.69
C LYS A 12 19.80 -15.00 2.53
N MET A 13 18.76 -14.36 3.07
CA MET A 13 17.71 -15.01 3.86
C MET A 13 16.85 -15.90 2.98
N GLY A 14 16.42 -15.46 1.79
CA GLY A 14 15.71 -16.31 0.83
C GLY A 14 16.53 -17.54 0.41
N GLU A 15 17.80 -17.34 0.05
CA GLU A 15 18.74 -18.42 -0.27
C GLU A 15 19.00 -19.35 0.92
N SER A 16 19.15 -18.78 2.12
CA SER A 16 19.33 -19.52 3.37
C SER A 16 18.10 -20.34 3.71
N ILE A 17 16.89 -19.81 3.50
CA ILE A 17 15.63 -20.56 3.69
C ILE A 17 15.61 -21.77 2.75
N MET A 18 15.90 -21.58 1.47
CA MET A 18 15.98 -22.68 0.50
C MET A 18 17.07 -23.69 0.85
N LEU A 19 18.20 -23.24 1.39
CA LEU A 19 19.27 -24.11 1.87
C LEU A 19 18.82 -24.90 3.10
N CYS A 20 18.22 -24.25 4.10
CA CYS A 20 17.67 -24.88 5.30
C CYS A 20 16.63 -25.95 4.95
N GLU A 21 15.77 -25.70 3.96
CA GLU A 21 14.81 -26.70 3.47
C GLU A 21 15.48 -27.91 2.83
N ARG A 22 16.48 -27.68 1.97
CA ARG A 22 17.24 -28.76 1.33
C ARG A 22 17.99 -29.60 2.37
N MET A 23 18.63 -28.93 3.32
CA MET A 23 19.31 -29.59 4.43
C MET A 23 18.35 -30.40 5.29
N LEU A 24 17.20 -29.83 5.67
CA LEU A 24 16.20 -30.57 6.46
C LEU A 24 15.75 -31.83 5.72
N LYS A 25 15.51 -31.75 4.40
CA LYS A 25 15.14 -32.91 3.58
C LYS A 25 16.23 -34.00 3.56
N SER A 26 17.51 -33.62 3.50
CA SER A 26 18.60 -34.60 3.42
C SER A 26 18.83 -35.36 4.73
N VAL A 27 18.55 -34.75 5.88
CA VAL A 27 18.79 -35.36 7.20
C VAL A 27 17.53 -35.92 7.87
N LEU A 28 16.39 -36.02 7.17
CA LEU A 28 15.13 -36.49 7.78
C LEU A 28 15.25 -37.86 8.46
N HIS A 29 16.06 -38.75 7.89
CA HIS A 29 16.28 -40.11 8.40
C HIS A 29 17.12 -40.15 9.69
N GLU A 30 17.80 -39.06 10.02
CA GLU A 30 18.67 -38.93 11.19
C GLU A 30 17.98 -38.24 12.38
N LEU A 31 16.81 -37.63 12.14
CA LEU A 31 16.10 -36.80 13.12
C LEU A 31 14.88 -37.53 13.69
N ASN A 32 14.60 -37.28 14.96
CA ASN A 32 13.34 -37.74 15.54
C ASN A 32 12.16 -36.84 15.11
N GLY A 33 10.93 -37.34 15.28
CA GLY A 33 9.73 -36.64 14.84
C GLY A 33 9.57 -35.24 15.45
N LEU A 34 9.99 -35.05 16.71
CA LEU A 34 9.94 -33.75 17.36
C LEU A 34 10.96 -32.79 16.73
N GLU A 35 12.23 -33.19 16.60
CA GLU A 35 13.27 -32.38 15.95
C GLU A 35 12.91 -31.91 14.53
N ILE A 36 12.23 -32.77 13.76
CA ILE A 36 11.73 -32.42 12.44
C ILE A 36 10.71 -31.27 12.53
N GLU A 37 9.73 -31.38 13.44
CA GLU A 37 8.71 -30.35 13.63
C GLU A 37 9.30 -29.02 14.13
N TRP A 38 10.34 -29.07 14.96
CA TRP A 38 11.08 -27.87 15.39
C TRP A 38 11.74 -27.14 14.23
N ARG A 39 12.49 -27.88 13.40
CA ARG A 39 13.17 -27.31 12.24
C ARG A 39 12.18 -26.78 11.20
N LYS A 40 11.06 -27.48 10.98
CA LYS A 40 9.96 -26.99 10.14
C LYS A 40 9.39 -25.67 10.67
N THR A 41 9.17 -25.57 11.98
CA THR A 41 8.65 -24.38 12.65
C THR A 41 9.55 -23.17 12.38
N MET A 42 10.86 -23.32 12.55
CA MET A 42 11.84 -22.26 12.27
C MET A 42 11.83 -21.84 10.79
N ILE A 43 11.83 -22.80 9.87
CA ILE A 43 11.81 -22.51 8.43
C ILE A 43 10.53 -21.75 8.06
N TRP A 44 9.38 -22.15 8.60
CA TRP A 44 8.11 -21.46 8.32
C TRP A 44 8.04 -20.07 8.95
N LEU A 45 8.62 -19.86 10.14
CA LEU A 45 8.80 -18.51 10.70
C LEU A 45 9.62 -17.64 9.76
N MET A 46 10.81 -18.12 9.36
CA MET A 46 11.70 -17.39 8.47
C MET A 46 11.03 -17.06 7.12
N LYS A 47 10.28 -18.02 6.55
CA LYS A 47 9.45 -17.76 5.36
C LYS A 47 8.42 -16.69 5.60
N GLY A 48 7.70 -16.77 6.73
CA GLY A 48 6.71 -15.78 7.13
C GLY A 48 7.30 -14.37 7.10
N PHE A 49 8.41 -14.16 7.83
CA PHE A 49 9.08 -12.85 7.88
C PHE A 49 9.62 -12.38 6.53
N TYR A 50 10.24 -13.29 5.75
CA TYR A 50 10.76 -12.98 4.42
C TYR A 50 9.63 -12.53 3.48
N LEU A 51 8.54 -13.31 3.41
CA LEU A 51 7.38 -13.00 2.58
C LEU A 51 6.69 -11.72 3.04
N SER A 52 6.65 -11.45 4.34
CA SER A 52 6.13 -10.19 4.87
C SER A 52 6.95 -8.99 4.42
N HIS A 53 8.28 -9.13 4.31
CA HIS A 53 9.17 -8.06 3.87
C HIS A 53 9.03 -7.74 2.38
N ILE A 54 8.67 -8.72 1.56
CA ILE A 54 8.39 -8.51 0.13
C ILE A 54 6.89 -8.32 -0.16
N GLU A 55 6.11 -8.02 0.88
CA GLU A 55 4.67 -7.73 0.83
C GLU A 55 3.78 -8.86 0.25
N GLU A 56 4.28 -10.10 0.21
CA GLU A 56 3.47 -11.29 -0.08
C GLU A 56 2.68 -11.74 1.17
N PHE A 57 1.81 -10.85 1.66
CA PHE A 57 1.17 -10.97 2.97
C PHE A 57 0.34 -12.24 3.15
N ASP A 58 -0.42 -12.67 2.14
CA ASP A 58 -1.26 -13.87 2.25
C ASP A 58 -0.39 -15.15 2.34
N ASN A 59 0.71 -15.21 1.60
CA ASN A 59 1.68 -16.30 1.71
C ASN A 59 2.43 -16.24 3.06
N ALA A 60 2.77 -15.04 3.54
CA ALA A 60 3.35 -14.86 4.87
C ALA A 60 2.43 -15.40 5.97
N LEU A 61 1.14 -15.02 5.97
CA LEU A 61 0.13 -15.52 6.89
C LEU A 61 0.01 -17.04 6.83
N LYS A 62 0.00 -17.62 5.62
CA LYS A 62 -0.05 -19.08 5.44
C LYS A 62 1.12 -19.78 6.13
N HIS A 63 2.34 -19.25 6.01
CA HIS A 63 3.52 -19.84 6.65
C HIS A 63 3.57 -19.60 8.15
N LEU A 64 3.24 -18.40 8.63
CA LEU A 64 3.17 -18.09 10.06
C LEU A 64 2.11 -18.93 10.77
N ASN A 65 0.93 -19.12 10.17
CA ASN A 65 -0.12 -19.98 10.74
C ASN A 65 0.27 -21.46 10.80
N LYS A 66 1.01 -21.96 9.81
CA LYS A 66 1.57 -23.33 9.86
C LYS A 66 2.55 -23.49 11.02
N SER A 67 3.43 -22.50 11.21
CA SER A 67 4.36 -22.47 12.34
C SER A 67 3.61 -22.40 13.68
N LEU A 68 2.61 -21.51 13.79
CA LEU A 68 1.81 -21.33 15.00
C LEU A 68 1.08 -22.62 15.42
N THR A 69 0.60 -23.38 14.44
CA THR A 69 -0.06 -24.68 14.68
C THR A 69 0.88 -25.67 15.37
N ILE A 70 2.14 -25.77 14.92
CA ILE A 70 3.13 -26.65 15.56
C ILE A 70 3.49 -26.11 16.96
N ILE A 71 3.78 -24.80 17.06
CA ILE A 71 4.15 -24.16 18.33
C ILE A 71 3.11 -24.46 19.42
N LYS A 72 1.82 -24.28 19.11
CA LYS A 72 0.72 -24.55 20.06
C LYS A 72 0.55 -26.04 20.38
N LYS A 73 0.82 -26.94 19.43
CA LYS A 73 0.66 -28.38 19.62
C LYS A 73 1.70 -28.96 20.58
N TYR A 74 2.93 -28.46 20.52
CA TYR A 74 4.08 -29.07 21.20
C TYR A 74 4.67 -28.18 22.31
N ASP A 75 4.07 -27.00 22.57
CA ASP A 75 4.56 -25.98 23.52
C ASP A 75 6.06 -25.71 23.35
N ILE A 76 6.48 -25.58 22.09
CA ILE A 76 7.89 -25.51 21.72
C ILE A 76 8.43 -24.10 22.00
N LEU A 77 9.43 -24.03 22.89
CA LEU A 77 10.25 -22.84 23.20
C LEU A 77 9.45 -21.56 23.50
N SER A 78 9.66 -21.01 24.69
CA SER A 78 9.08 -19.74 25.11
C SER A 78 9.31 -18.55 24.16
N VAL A 79 10.32 -18.61 23.27
CA VAL A 79 10.64 -17.56 22.29
C VAL A 79 9.87 -17.65 20.97
N PHE A 80 9.45 -18.85 20.52
CA PHE A 80 8.86 -18.99 19.18
C PHE A 80 7.43 -18.50 19.11
N LEU A 81 6.63 -18.68 20.18
CA LEU A 81 5.27 -18.16 20.21
C LEU A 81 5.25 -16.62 20.12
N PRO A 82 5.97 -15.86 20.97
CA PRO A 82 6.06 -14.41 20.84
C PRO A 82 6.58 -13.96 19.47
N LEU A 83 7.61 -14.63 18.94
CA LEU A 83 8.16 -14.29 17.62
C LEU A 83 7.15 -14.54 16.48
N ASN A 84 6.39 -15.63 16.54
CA ASN A 84 5.34 -15.90 15.55
C ASN A 84 4.24 -14.83 15.57
N LEU A 85 3.79 -14.47 16.78
CA LEU A 85 2.79 -13.43 16.99
C LEU A 85 3.29 -12.06 16.54
N GLU A 86 4.56 -11.75 16.77
CA GLU A 86 5.19 -10.52 16.27
C GLU A 86 5.17 -10.49 14.73
N GLY A 87 5.52 -11.60 14.08
CA GLY A 87 5.44 -11.73 12.63
C GLY A 87 4.02 -11.58 12.08
N LEU A 88 3.00 -12.14 12.77
CA LEU A 88 1.59 -11.93 12.40
C LEU A 88 1.21 -10.45 12.54
N GLY A 89 1.59 -9.79 13.64
CA GLY A 89 1.37 -8.37 13.84
C GLY A 89 2.03 -7.50 12.76
N TYR A 90 3.25 -7.85 12.35
CA TYR A 90 3.96 -7.18 11.28
C TYR A 90 3.23 -7.29 9.93
N VAL A 91 2.70 -8.47 9.59
CA VAL A 91 1.89 -8.66 8.37
C VAL A 91 0.63 -7.79 8.40
N TYR A 92 -0.12 -7.79 9.50
CA TYR A 92 -1.34 -7.00 9.61
C TYR A 92 -1.05 -5.49 9.61
N THR A 93 0.11 -5.06 10.14
CA THR A 93 0.58 -3.67 10.01
C THR A 93 0.80 -3.30 8.55
N GLY A 94 1.48 -4.17 7.78
CA GLY A 94 1.69 -3.97 6.35
C GLY A 94 0.40 -3.91 5.53
N LYS A 95 -0.63 -4.68 5.92
CA LYS A 95 -1.98 -4.60 5.32
C LYS A 95 -2.78 -3.35 5.76
N GLY A 96 -2.27 -2.60 6.73
CA GLY A 96 -2.95 -1.46 7.36
C GLY A 96 -4.08 -1.84 8.33
N GLU A 97 -4.22 -3.11 8.68
CA GLU A 97 -5.22 -3.65 9.61
C GLU A 97 -4.76 -3.44 11.07
N LEU A 98 -4.62 -2.17 11.46
CA LEU A 98 -3.88 -1.76 12.67
C LEU A 98 -4.46 -2.29 13.99
N ASP A 99 -5.78 -2.48 14.10
CA ASP A 99 -6.40 -3.07 15.31
C ASP A 99 -6.02 -4.54 15.49
N ILE A 100 -5.98 -5.30 14.39
CA ILE A 100 -5.59 -6.70 14.39
C ILE A 100 -4.09 -6.81 14.68
N ALA A 101 -3.29 -5.95 14.05
CA ALA A 101 -1.85 -5.86 14.32
C ALA A 101 -1.56 -5.55 15.80
N LEU A 102 -2.24 -4.57 16.37
CA LEU A 102 -2.09 -4.16 17.77
C LEU A 102 -2.40 -5.31 18.73
N LYS A 103 -3.45 -6.10 18.44
CA LYS A 103 -3.79 -7.30 19.21
C LYS A 103 -2.62 -8.30 19.20
N PHE A 104 -2.07 -8.62 18.03
CA PHE A 104 -0.98 -9.59 17.91
C PHE A 104 0.31 -9.12 18.59
N HIS A 105 0.69 -7.84 18.46
CA HIS A 105 1.87 -7.31 19.14
C HIS A 105 1.70 -7.31 20.67
N LYS A 106 0.51 -6.99 21.18
CA LYS A 106 0.21 -7.08 22.62
C LYS A 106 0.18 -8.53 23.11
N GLU A 107 -0.35 -9.46 22.32
CA GLU A 107 -0.34 -10.89 22.63
C GLU A 107 1.11 -11.42 22.67
N SER A 108 1.96 -11.01 21.72
CA SER A 108 3.40 -11.32 21.73
C SER A 108 4.06 -10.90 23.04
N LEU A 109 3.88 -9.65 23.46
CA LEU A 109 4.37 -9.14 24.74
C LEU A 109 3.84 -9.94 25.95
N GLY A 110 2.57 -10.35 25.93
CA GLY A 110 1.97 -11.15 27.00
C GLY A 110 2.52 -12.57 27.12
N HIS A 111 3.02 -13.14 26.02
CA HIS A 111 3.64 -14.47 25.99
C HIS A 111 5.16 -14.46 26.16
N SER A 112 5.80 -13.30 26.03
CA SER A 112 7.23 -13.11 26.26
C SER A 112 7.60 -13.31 27.74
N ARG A 113 8.15 -14.48 28.06
CA ARG A 113 8.57 -14.85 29.42
C ARG A 113 10.10 -15.00 29.51
N GLY A 114 10.67 -14.49 30.60
CA GLY A 114 12.10 -14.57 30.90
C GLY A 114 12.91 -13.34 30.44
N GLU A 115 14.21 -13.35 30.74
CA GLU A 115 15.12 -12.23 30.46
C GLU A 115 16.15 -12.50 29.36
N TYR A 116 15.90 -13.52 28.54
CA TYR A 116 16.75 -13.89 27.42
C TYR A 116 16.87 -12.74 26.42
N MET A 117 18.01 -12.66 25.75
CA MET A 117 18.33 -11.62 24.78
C MET A 117 17.28 -11.57 23.65
N GLU A 118 16.84 -12.72 23.17
CA GLU A 118 15.85 -12.88 22.11
C GLU A 118 14.48 -12.35 22.53
N ILE A 119 14.06 -12.63 23.77
CA ILE A 119 12.79 -12.11 24.32
C ILE A 119 12.85 -10.59 24.45
N LYS A 120 13.97 -10.03 24.94
CA LYS A 120 14.16 -8.58 25.00
C LYS A 120 14.08 -7.94 23.62
N ILE A 121 14.69 -8.55 22.61
CA ILE A 121 14.63 -8.09 21.21
C ILE A 121 13.19 -8.13 20.68
N ILE A 122 12.46 -9.24 20.88
CA ILE A 122 11.05 -9.37 20.45
C ILE A 122 10.18 -8.30 21.12
N ASN A 123 10.39 -8.05 22.41
CA ASN A 123 9.66 -7.02 23.13
C ASN A 123 9.98 -5.62 22.58
N ALA A 124 11.24 -5.34 22.25
CA ALA A 124 11.64 -4.07 21.67
C ALA A 124 11.00 -3.85 20.29
N PHE A 125 10.91 -4.89 19.44
CA PHE A 125 10.15 -4.82 18.18
C PHE A 125 8.68 -4.57 18.41
N SER A 126 8.06 -5.33 19.31
CA SER A 126 6.64 -5.20 19.62
C SER A 126 6.31 -3.81 20.15
N TYR A 127 7.13 -3.25 21.04
CA TYR A 127 6.95 -1.88 21.52
C TYR A 127 7.08 -0.84 20.40
N HIS A 128 8.08 -0.98 19.52
CA HIS A 128 8.22 -0.06 18.39
C HIS A 128 7.00 -0.11 17.45
N ASN A 129 6.56 -1.31 17.06
CA ASN A 129 5.42 -1.49 16.15
C ASN A 129 4.11 -0.99 16.78
N ILE A 130 3.92 -1.21 18.09
CA ILE A 130 2.78 -0.63 18.83
C ILE A 130 2.85 0.89 18.83
N GLY A 131 4.04 1.47 19.02
CA GLY A 131 4.26 2.91 18.91
C GLY A 131 3.86 3.46 17.54
N GLU A 132 4.27 2.79 16.47
CA GLU A 132 3.89 3.17 15.10
C GLU A 132 2.39 3.08 14.85
N ILE A 133 1.74 2.03 15.36
CA ILE A 133 0.28 1.90 15.26
C ILE A 133 -0.43 3.04 15.99
N TYR A 134 -0.01 3.39 17.21
CA TYR A 134 -0.61 4.49 17.94
C TYR A 134 -0.33 5.84 17.28
N PHE A 135 0.88 6.04 16.72
CA PHE A 135 1.20 7.24 15.97
C PHE A 135 0.28 7.41 14.76
N GLN A 136 0.10 6.36 13.96
CA GLN A 136 -0.79 6.38 12.80
C GLN A 136 -2.26 6.63 13.17
N LYS A 137 -2.68 6.19 14.37
CA LYS A 137 -4.02 6.46 14.90
C LYS A 137 -4.19 7.86 15.51
N GLY A 138 -3.09 8.61 15.67
CA GLY A 138 -3.09 9.93 16.28
C GLY A 138 -2.98 9.93 17.81
N ASP A 139 -2.80 8.77 18.45
CA ASP A 139 -2.59 8.65 19.90
C ASP A 139 -1.11 8.93 20.25
N LEU A 140 -0.71 10.19 20.13
CA LEU A 140 0.70 10.60 20.17
C LEU A 140 1.39 10.29 21.51
N ASP A 141 0.69 10.44 22.63
CA ASP A 141 1.24 10.15 23.97
C ASP A 141 1.60 8.66 24.12
N LEU A 142 0.71 7.78 23.67
CA LEU A 142 0.96 6.34 23.68
C LEU A 142 2.07 5.98 22.69
N ALA A 143 2.12 6.62 21.53
CA ALA A 143 3.20 6.40 20.57
C ALA A 143 4.57 6.69 21.21
N ILE A 144 4.72 7.85 21.86
CA ILE A 144 5.94 8.25 22.56
C ILE A 144 6.30 7.22 23.65
N GLU A 145 5.36 6.87 24.52
CA GLU A 145 5.58 5.91 25.61
C GLU A 145 6.13 4.58 25.08
N TYR A 146 5.55 4.07 23.99
CA TYR A 146 5.94 2.79 23.41
C TYR A 146 7.28 2.86 22.66
N TYR A 147 7.57 3.95 21.95
CA TYR A 147 8.90 4.15 21.36
C TYR A 147 9.99 4.27 22.43
N GLU A 148 9.75 4.98 23.55
CA GLU A 148 10.69 5.09 24.67
C GLU A 148 10.96 3.72 25.32
N LYS A 149 9.93 2.88 25.47
CA LYS A 149 10.09 1.49 25.94
C LYS A 149 10.98 0.66 25.01
N SER A 150 10.79 0.79 23.69
CA SER A 150 11.63 0.11 22.71
C SER A 150 13.08 0.61 22.77
N LEU A 151 13.26 1.93 22.74
CA LEU A 151 14.55 2.61 22.79
C LEU A 151 15.37 2.19 24.02
N LYS A 152 14.75 2.18 25.20
CA LYS A 152 15.39 1.76 26.46
C LYS A 152 15.95 0.34 26.40
N ILE A 153 15.33 -0.57 25.65
CA ILE A 153 15.85 -1.93 25.46
C ILE A 153 17.00 -1.92 24.45
N TRP A 154 16.84 -1.25 23.32
CA TRP A 154 17.86 -1.21 22.26
C TRP A 154 19.17 -0.58 22.73
N GLU A 155 19.12 0.44 23.58
CA GLU A 155 20.32 1.09 24.13
C GLU A 155 21.15 0.17 25.05
N GLN A 156 20.56 -0.91 25.58
CA GLN A 156 21.28 -1.90 26.40
C GLN A 156 22.19 -2.80 25.56
N PHE A 157 21.93 -2.92 24.26
CA PHE A 157 22.67 -3.82 23.38
C PHE A 157 23.89 -3.15 22.77
N THR A 158 24.96 -3.94 22.54
CA THR A 158 26.23 -3.43 22.01
C THR A 158 26.57 -3.90 20.60
N PHE A 159 25.78 -4.82 20.05
CA PHE A 159 25.99 -5.31 18.69
C PHE A 159 25.58 -4.26 17.65
N PRO A 160 26.21 -4.26 16.44
CA PRO A 160 26.03 -3.18 15.47
C PRO A 160 24.58 -2.88 15.07
N MET A 161 23.74 -3.91 14.93
CA MET A 161 22.33 -3.74 14.55
C MET A 161 21.51 -2.95 15.59
N ALA A 162 21.90 -2.96 16.86
CA ALA A 162 21.22 -2.16 17.88
C ALA A 162 21.33 -0.65 17.62
N ILE A 163 22.43 -0.19 16.99
CA ILE A 163 22.60 1.23 16.65
C ILE A 163 21.53 1.69 15.65
N ASP A 164 21.19 0.85 14.68
CA ASP A 164 20.17 1.17 13.68
C ASP A 164 18.78 1.24 14.33
N TRP A 165 18.45 0.30 15.23
CA TRP A 165 17.16 0.32 15.95
C TRP A 165 17.02 1.47 16.94
N VAL A 166 18.12 1.90 17.58
CA VAL A 166 18.13 3.15 18.35
C VAL A 166 17.83 4.33 17.42
N GLY A 167 18.49 4.40 16.26
CA GLY A 167 18.24 5.45 15.26
C GLY A 167 16.81 5.47 14.72
N ILE A 168 16.20 4.30 14.48
CA ILE A 168 14.80 4.16 14.05
C ILE A 168 13.85 4.72 15.13
N ASN A 169 14.04 4.37 16.40
CA ASN A 169 13.18 4.89 17.46
C ASN A 169 13.30 6.40 17.65
N TYR A 170 14.52 6.96 17.56
CA TYR A 170 14.69 8.42 17.57
C TYR A 170 14.06 9.09 16.34
N ASP A 171 14.14 8.51 15.13
CA ASP A 171 13.44 9.02 13.93
C ASP A 171 11.92 9.02 14.13
N SER A 172 11.36 7.96 14.70
CA SER A 172 9.94 7.88 15.03
C SER A 172 9.51 8.91 16.07
N LEU A 173 10.29 9.13 17.13
CA LEU A 173 10.04 10.19 18.11
C LEU A 173 10.11 11.58 17.47
N ILE A 174 11.11 11.82 16.62
CA ILE A 174 11.21 13.07 15.83
C ILE A 174 9.97 13.27 14.98
N LYS A 175 9.50 12.23 14.25
CA LYS A 175 8.25 12.30 13.48
C LYS A 175 7.07 12.72 14.36
N VAL A 176 6.91 12.10 15.54
CA VAL A 176 5.80 12.41 16.46
C VAL A 176 5.88 13.85 16.96
N PHE A 177 7.06 14.32 17.35
CA PHE A 177 7.24 15.69 17.83
C PHE A 177 7.05 16.74 16.73
N LEU A 178 7.48 16.46 15.51
CA LEU A 178 7.20 17.34 14.37
C LEU A 178 5.70 17.36 14.02
N TYR A 179 5.02 16.21 14.10
CA TYR A 179 3.59 16.12 13.87
C TYR A 179 2.75 16.85 14.93
N SER A 180 3.23 16.89 16.17
CA SER A 180 2.62 17.63 17.30
C SER A 180 3.09 19.08 17.43
N ASP A 181 3.73 19.64 16.39
CA ASP A 181 4.25 21.01 16.35
C ASP A 181 5.17 21.36 17.54
N SER A 182 6.04 20.39 17.91
CA SER A 182 7.02 20.49 19.00
C SER A 182 8.46 20.33 18.50
N PRO A 183 8.96 21.22 17.62
CA PRO A 183 10.27 21.08 16.98
C PRO A 183 11.45 21.11 17.96
N GLU A 184 11.31 21.74 19.12
CA GLU A 184 12.33 21.75 20.18
C GLU A 184 12.55 20.34 20.73
N ARG A 185 11.48 19.58 20.98
CA ARG A 185 11.57 18.18 21.44
C ARG A 185 12.14 17.27 20.37
N ALA A 186 11.81 17.53 19.09
CA ALA A 186 12.43 16.83 17.97
C ALA A 186 13.95 17.08 17.93
N GLN A 187 14.39 18.31 18.18
CA GLN A 187 15.80 18.65 18.26
C GLN A 187 16.49 17.98 19.46
N GLU A 188 15.85 17.94 20.63
CA GLU A 188 16.35 17.21 21.80
C GLU A 188 16.57 15.72 21.48
N CYS A 189 15.64 15.07 20.77
CA CYS A 189 15.80 13.69 20.30
C CYS A 189 17.02 13.54 19.37
N LEU A 190 17.22 14.49 18.45
CA LEU A 190 18.35 14.46 17.52
C LEU A 190 19.69 14.62 18.26
N ASP A 191 19.74 15.48 19.27
CA ASP A 191 20.92 15.71 20.11
C ASP A 191 21.25 14.47 20.95
N HIS A 192 20.25 13.82 21.55
CA HIS A 192 20.41 12.56 22.27
C HIS A 192 20.92 11.43 21.37
N LEU A 193 20.37 11.31 20.14
CA LEU A 193 20.88 10.37 19.16
C LEU A 193 22.34 10.64 18.81
N LEU A 194 22.74 11.91 18.66
CA LEU A 194 24.13 12.27 18.38
C LEU A 194 25.08 11.86 19.51
N ASP A 195 24.68 12.11 20.75
CA ASP A 195 25.46 11.72 21.92
C ASP A 195 25.60 10.19 22.03
N TYR A 196 24.52 9.45 21.77
CA TYR A 196 24.56 8.00 21.67
C TYR A 196 25.54 7.53 20.59
N LEU A 197 25.49 8.12 19.39
CA LEU A 197 26.37 7.78 18.27
C LEU A 197 27.85 8.09 18.59
N LYS A 198 28.14 9.24 19.19
CA LYS A 198 29.50 9.62 19.62
C LYS A 198 30.08 8.61 20.62
N LYS A 199 29.30 8.17 21.61
CA LYS A 199 29.70 7.11 22.57
C LYS A 199 30.03 5.78 21.87
N ARG A 200 29.44 5.52 20.71
CA ARG A 200 29.69 4.33 19.87
C ARG A 200 30.76 4.55 18.79
N LYS A 201 31.55 5.63 18.87
CA LYS A 201 32.55 6.02 17.86
C LYS A 201 31.96 6.20 16.45
N LYS A 202 30.70 6.62 16.39
CA LYS A 202 30.00 7.08 15.19
C LYS A 202 29.89 8.61 15.23
N ASN A 203 29.42 9.21 14.15
CA ASN A 203 29.34 10.66 13.99
C ASN A 203 28.08 11.08 13.24
N GLU A 204 27.98 12.37 12.94
CA GLU A 204 26.88 13.02 12.24
C GLU A 204 26.66 12.50 10.81
N ASN A 205 27.59 11.72 10.24
CA ASN A 205 27.39 11.08 8.94
C ASN A 205 26.53 9.80 9.04
N SER A 206 26.10 9.42 10.24
CA SER A 206 25.22 8.26 10.44
C SER A 206 23.86 8.50 9.79
N TYR A 207 23.31 7.44 9.20
CA TYR A 207 22.10 7.50 8.38
C TYR A 207 20.90 8.12 9.12
N HIS A 208 20.52 7.55 10.26
CA HIS A 208 19.35 8.00 11.03
C HIS A 208 19.52 9.42 11.59
N TYR A 209 20.73 9.83 11.94
CA TYR A 209 20.99 11.21 12.39
C TYR A 209 20.74 12.21 11.27
N ARG A 210 21.33 11.97 10.08
CA ARG A 210 21.11 12.83 8.92
C ARG A 210 19.64 12.86 8.51
N LEU A 211 18.93 11.73 8.58
CA LEU A 211 17.49 11.67 8.30
C LEU A 211 16.69 12.52 9.28
N GLY A 212 16.92 12.36 10.59
CA GLY A 212 16.27 13.18 11.62
C GLY A 212 16.54 14.68 11.43
N LYS A 213 17.79 15.06 11.13
CA LYS A 213 18.16 16.43 10.80
C LYS A 213 17.38 16.96 9.59
N VAL A 214 17.29 16.18 8.51
CA VAL A 214 16.51 16.56 7.32
C VAL A 214 15.04 16.76 7.66
N ARG A 215 14.42 15.89 8.46
CA ARG A 215 13.01 16.06 8.85
C ARG A 215 12.77 17.38 9.58
N ILE A 216 13.61 17.70 10.56
CA ILE A 216 13.51 18.95 11.33
C ILE A 216 13.70 20.17 10.42
N LEU A 217 14.68 20.13 9.51
CA LEU A 217 14.90 21.22 8.55
C LEU A 217 13.73 21.36 7.56
N ALA A 218 13.17 20.24 7.08
CA ALA A 218 12.05 20.22 6.13
C ALA A 218 10.69 20.62 6.76
N SER A 219 10.54 20.50 8.09
CA SER A 219 9.38 21.02 8.82
C SER A 219 9.48 22.51 9.14
N SER A 220 10.68 23.10 9.03
CA SER A 220 10.87 24.54 9.26
C SER A 220 10.15 25.39 8.21
N SER A 221 9.58 26.51 8.65
CA SER A 221 9.00 27.53 7.77
C SER A 221 10.05 28.44 7.12
N ARG A 222 11.33 28.34 7.54
CA ARG A 222 12.41 29.17 7.01
C ARG A 222 12.94 28.58 5.70
N THR A 223 12.93 29.38 4.64
CA THR A 223 13.45 29.00 3.32
C THR A 223 14.90 28.48 3.38
N ARG A 224 15.75 29.08 4.21
CA ARG A 224 17.14 28.64 4.39
C ARG A 224 17.24 27.19 4.89
N ASP A 225 16.36 26.80 5.81
CA ASP A 225 16.37 25.45 6.38
C ASP A 225 15.87 24.44 5.34
N GLN A 226 14.82 24.80 4.58
CA GLN A 226 14.30 24.00 3.48
C GLN A 226 15.34 23.78 2.37
N THR A 227 16.11 24.82 1.99
CA THR A 227 17.20 24.69 1.01
C THR A 227 18.31 23.77 1.51
N GLU A 228 18.65 23.82 2.81
CA GLU A 228 19.64 22.91 3.38
C GLU A 228 19.11 21.46 3.43
N ALA A 229 17.83 21.26 3.78
CA ALA A 229 17.18 19.96 3.73
C ALA A 229 17.21 19.37 2.30
N GLU A 230 16.82 20.17 1.30
CA GLU A 230 16.83 19.79 -0.11
C GLU A 230 18.23 19.37 -0.57
N LYS A 231 19.27 20.14 -0.19
CA LYS A 231 20.66 19.82 -0.52
C LYS A 231 21.05 18.44 0.05
N VAL A 232 20.79 18.20 1.33
CA VAL A 232 21.10 16.93 1.99
C VAL A 232 20.32 15.77 1.36
N LEU A 233 19.06 15.98 1.00
CA LEU A 233 18.23 14.99 0.29
C LEU A 233 18.79 14.65 -1.10
N LYS A 234 19.21 15.65 -1.89
CA LYS A 234 19.84 15.44 -3.20
C LYS A 234 21.15 14.67 -3.08
N GLU A 235 21.94 14.88 -2.03
CA GLU A 235 23.13 14.07 -1.76
C GLU A 235 22.78 12.60 -1.46
N PHE A 236 21.73 12.34 -0.68
CA PHE A 236 21.25 10.98 -0.41
C PHE A 236 20.78 10.28 -1.68
N ILE A 237 19.96 10.97 -2.48
CA ILE A 237 19.44 10.45 -3.75
C ILE A 237 20.59 10.18 -4.72
N GLY A 238 21.53 11.11 -4.89
CA GLY A 238 22.67 10.93 -5.78
C GLY A 238 23.57 9.76 -5.38
N HIS A 239 23.84 9.59 -4.07
CA HIS A 239 24.60 8.44 -3.58
C HIS A 239 23.86 7.11 -3.83
N HIS A 240 22.54 7.10 -3.60
CA HIS A 240 21.71 5.94 -3.86
C HIS A 240 21.68 5.56 -5.35
N ASP A 241 21.52 6.53 -6.23
CA ASP A 241 21.52 6.32 -7.68
C ASP A 241 22.86 5.78 -8.18
N ALA A 242 23.98 6.30 -7.65
CA ALA A 242 25.31 5.78 -7.96
C ALA A 242 25.46 4.30 -7.57
N LEU A 243 24.94 3.92 -6.39
CA LEU A 243 24.98 2.54 -5.93
C LEU A 243 24.13 1.61 -6.81
N ILE A 244 22.94 2.05 -7.22
CA ILE A 244 22.09 1.31 -8.16
C ILE A 244 22.83 1.11 -9.50
N ASN A 245 23.37 2.20 -10.06
CA ASN A 245 24.02 2.16 -11.38
C ASN A 245 25.29 1.30 -11.39
N SER A 246 26.01 1.25 -10.26
CA SER A 246 27.20 0.41 -10.13
C SER A 246 26.91 -1.09 -10.00
N GLY A 247 25.64 -1.49 -9.88
CA GLY A 247 25.26 -2.87 -9.58
C GLY A 247 25.66 -3.34 -8.18
N ALA A 248 26.24 -2.45 -7.35
CA ALA A 248 26.63 -2.73 -5.98
C ALA A 248 25.43 -3.02 -5.06
N ILE A 249 24.21 -2.76 -5.53
CA ILE A 249 22.96 -3.08 -4.84
C ILE A 249 22.03 -3.79 -5.82
N SER A 250 21.69 -5.05 -5.52
CA SER A 250 20.69 -5.82 -6.26
C SER A 250 19.29 -5.81 -5.64
N MET A 251 19.11 -5.43 -4.36
CA MET A 251 17.78 -5.31 -3.70
C MET A 251 17.84 -4.55 -2.34
N PRO A 252 16.71 -4.21 -1.68
CA PRO A 252 16.07 -2.88 -1.67
C PRO A 252 16.40 -1.99 -0.47
N ILE A 253 16.56 -0.66 -0.61
CA ILE A 253 16.40 0.23 0.56
C ILE A 253 14.89 0.45 0.75
N THR A 254 14.18 -0.57 1.24
CA THR A 254 12.71 -0.67 1.26
C THR A 254 12.02 0.44 2.05
N TYR A 255 12.72 1.11 2.95
CA TYR A 255 12.18 2.26 3.66
C TYR A 255 13.00 3.53 3.41
N GLY A 256 14.32 3.42 3.44
CA GLY A 256 15.16 4.62 3.41
C GLY A 256 15.10 5.42 2.10
N ALA A 257 15.06 4.78 0.92
CA ALA A 257 15.14 5.53 -0.33
C ALA A 257 13.84 6.21 -0.72
N GLY A 258 12.72 5.51 -0.57
CA GLY A 258 11.39 6.08 -0.75
C GLY A 258 11.19 7.32 0.12
N ILE A 259 11.65 7.29 1.38
CA ILE A 259 11.53 8.42 2.31
C ILE A 259 12.22 9.68 1.75
N TRP A 260 13.40 9.60 1.12
CA TRP A 260 14.05 10.81 0.59
C TRP A 260 13.27 11.42 -0.57
N TYR A 261 12.74 10.59 -1.46
CA TYR A 261 11.87 11.03 -2.55
C TYR A 261 10.57 11.65 -2.02
N LEU A 262 9.99 11.09 -0.97
CA LEU A 262 8.78 11.62 -0.35
C LEU A 262 9.04 12.95 0.36
N LEU A 263 10.13 13.06 1.10
CA LEU A 263 10.51 14.30 1.80
C LEU A 263 10.85 15.44 0.82
N ILE A 264 11.52 15.15 -0.29
CA ILE A 264 11.81 16.19 -1.30
C ILE A 264 10.53 16.61 -2.03
N CYS A 265 9.63 15.67 -2.33
CA CYS A 265 8.30 15.98 -2.86
C CYS A 265 7.50 16.84 -1.86
N ASP A 266 7.55 16.55 -0.57
CA ASP A 266 6.87 17.33 0.47
C ASP A 266 7.38 18.79 0.53
N ILE A 267 8.71 18.99 0.43
CA ILE A 267 9.31 20.33 0.34
C ILE A 267 8.77 21.09 -0.88
N TYR A 268 8.77 20.46 -2.06
CA TYR A 268 8.28 21.12 -3.28
C TYR A 268 6.77 21.33 -3.28
N LEU A 269 5.98 20.45 -2.67
CA LEU A 269 4.54 20.66 -2.52
C LEU A 269 4.23 21.83 -1.59
N LYS A 270 5.02 22.03 -0.52
CA LYS A 270 4.93 23.22 0.33
C LYS A 270 5.31 24.49 -0.44
N GLU A 271 6.39 24.46 -1.21
CA GLU A 271 6.78 25.59 -2.07
C GLU A 271 5.69 25.92 -3.11
N LEU A 272 5.12 24.89 -3.74
CA LEU A 272 4.03 25.03 -4.70
C LEU A 272 2.80 25.68 -4.06
N ARG A 273 2.42 25.26 -2.84
CA ARG A 273 1.30 25.83 -2.09
C ARG A 273 1.53 27.31 -1.78
N LEU A 274 2.75 27.69 -1.39
CA LEU A 274 3.11 29.06 -1.02
C LEU A 274 3.25 30.00 -2.22
N THR A 275 3.85 29.52 -3.31
CA THR A 275 4.21 30.36 -4.47
C THR A 275 3.16 30.36 -5.57
N ASN A 276 2.24 29.39 -5.56
CA ASN A 276 1.28 29.14 -6.63
C ASN A 276 1.94 28.83 -8.00
N ASN A 277 3.23 28.49 -8.00
CA ASN A 277 4.01 28.31 -9.23
C ASN A 277 3.94 26.87 -9.75
N LEU A 278 3.06 26.63 -10.72
CA LEU A 278 2.88 25.32 -11.36
C LEU A 278 4.15 24.72 -11.98
N THR A 279 5.19 25.51 -12.29
CA THR A 279 6.43 24.95 -12.86
C THR A 279 7.13 23.99 -11.91
N ILE A 280 6.92 24.13 -10.60
CA ILE A 280 7.46 23.23 -9.56
C ILE A 280 7.00 21.78 -9.77
N LEU A 281 5.83 21.56 -10.40
CA LEU A 281 5.40 20.21 -10.75
C LEU A 281 6.36 19.50 -11.71
N ASN A 282 7.11 20.23 -12.53
CA ASN A 282 8.14 19.66 -13.40
C ASN A 282 9.34 19.13 -12.59
N ASP A 283 9.59 19.69 -11.40
CA ASP A 283 10.64 19.24 -10.49
C ASP A 283 10.17 18.03 -9.67
N ILE A 284 8.88 17.95 -9.31
CA ILE A 284 8.28 16.84 -8.54
C ILE A 284 8.15 15.56 -9.38
N LYS A 285 7.67 15.67 -10.62
CA LYS A 285 7.36 14.50 -11.48
C LYS A 285 8.52 13.50 -11.65
N PRO A 286 9.78 13.92 -11.85
CA PRO A 286 10.92 13.01 -11.89
C PRO A 286 11.08 12.17 -10.61
N PHE A 287 10.88 12.76 -9.43
CA PHE A 287 10.99 12.06 -8.15
C PHE A 287 9.87 11.04 -7.97
N ILE A 288 8.64 11.36 -8.38
CA ILE A 288 7.51 10.40 -8.35
C ILE A 288 7.76 9.24 -9.32
N THR A 289 8.25 9.54 -10.52
CA THR A 289 8.61 8.50 -11.52
C THR A 289 9.70 7.59 -10.98
N ARG A 290 10.70 8.18 -10.29
CA ARG A 290 11.78 7.43 -9.64
C ARG A 290 11.25 6.58 -8.49
N LEU A 291 10.38 7.14 -7.64
CA LEU A 291 9.73 6.43 -6.54
C LEU A 291 8.96 5.21 -7.04
N LEU A 292 8.21 5.37 -8.14
CA LEU A 292 7.47 4.27 -8.75
C LEU A 292 8.43 3.18 -9.25
N LYS A 293 9.45 3.54 -10.02
CA LYS A 293 10.46 2.60 -10.53
C LYS A 293 11.17 1.86 -9.40
N GLU A 294 11.50 2.55 -8.31
CA GLU A 294 12.09 1.92 -7.14
C GLU A 294 11.09 0.98 -6.47
N SER A 295 9.85 1.40 -6.25
CA SER A 295 8.80 0.57 -5.66
C SER A 295 8.52 -0.71 -6.47
N GLU A 296 8.61 -0.66 -7.80
CA GLU A 296 8.58 -1.83 -8.69
C GLU A 296 9.82 -2.71 -8.53
N ARG A 297 11.02 -2.11 -8.56
CA ARG A 297 12.29 -2.83 -8.40
C ARG A 297 12.36 -3.60 -7.07
N VAL A 298 11.74 -3.05 -6.03
CA VAL A 298 11.75 -3.64 -4.67
C VAL A 298 10.52 -4.48 -4.35
N ASN A 299 9.58 -4.62 -5.29
CA ASN A 299 8.28 -5.28 -5.08
C ASN A 299 7.49 -4.74 -3.88
N SER A 300 7.58 -3.44 -3.60
CA SER A 300 6.73 -2.80 -2.58
C SER A 300 5.44 -2.32 -3.23
N TYR A 301 4.43 -3.19 -3.20
CA TYR A 301 3.13 -2.93 -3.83
C TYR A 301 2.34 -1.84 -3.11
N THR A 302 2.46 -1.75 -1.79
CA THR A 302 1.88 -0.69 -0.96
C THR A 302 2.40 0.68 -1.41
N LEU A 303 3.72 0.82 -1.59
CA LEU A 303 4.34 2.05 -2.07
C LEU A 303 3.97 2.35 -3.53
N GLN A 304 3.88 1.33 -4.40
CA GLN A 304 3.41 1.51 -5.79
C GLN A 304 2.01 2.11 -5.84
N VAL A 305 1.05 1.50 -5.13
CA VAL A 305 -0.36 1.95 -5.08
C VAL A 305 -0.43 3.40 -4.59
N GLN A 306 0.27 3.70 -3.50
CA GLN A 306 0.33 5.03 -2.93
C GLN A 306 1.00 6.06 -3.84
N THR A 307 2.06 5.67 -4.56
CA THR A 307 2.75 6.54 -5.53
C THR A 307 1.87 6.83 -6.72
N TYR A 308 1.11 5.86 -7.23
CA TYR A 308 0.11 6.09 -8.27
C TYR A 308 -1.01 7.03 -7.79
N LEU A 309 -1.50 6.87 -6.55
CA LEU A 309 -2.46 7.80 -5.95
C LEU A 309 -1.91 9.23 -5.90
N LEU A 310 -0.66 9.41 -5.45
CA LEU A 310 0.01 10.70 -5.43
C LEU A 310 0.12 11.30 -6.85
N HIS A 311 0.51 10.47 -7.82
CA HIS A 311 0.61 10.90 -9.22
C HIS A 311 -0.74 11.35 -9.78
N GLY A 312 -1.81 10.63 -9.45
CA GLY A 312 -3.18 10.99 -9.83
C GLY A 312 -3.61 12.33 -9.23
N LYS A 313 -3.34 12.57 -7.95
CA LYS A 313 -3.66 13.84 -7.29
C LYS A 313 -2.87 15.02 -7.85
N ILE A 314 -1.61 14.82 -8.21
CA ILE A 314 -0.81 15.86 -8.88
C ILE A 314 -1.36 16.18 -10.28
N SER A 315 -1.82 15.17 -11.04
CA SER A 315 -2.49 15.40 -12.32
C SER A 315 -3.76 16.25 -12.19
N LEU A 316 -4.48 16.19 -11.05
CA LEU A 316 -5.62 17.06 -10.78
C LEU A 316 -5.21 18.53 -10.65
N LEU A 317 -4.03 18.84 -10.09
CA LEU A 317 -3.55 20.23 -9.97
C LEU A 317 -3.36 20.90 -11.35
N GLU A 318 -2.99 20.09 -12.35
CA GLU A 318 -2.85 20.48 -13.77
C GLU A 318 -4.17 20.45 -14.54
N MET A 319 -5.31 20.16 -13.86
CA MET A 319 -6.63 19.97 -14.47
C MET A 319 -6.69 18.81 -15.47
N ASN A 320 -5.83 17.81 -15.32
CA ASN A 320 -5.78 16.64 -16.19
C ASN A 320 -6.51 15.45 -15.57
N MET A 321 -7.85 15.48 -15.68
CA MET A 321 -8.75 14.47 -15.12
C MET A 321 -8.54 13.07 -15.72
N GLY A 322 -8.17 13.01 -17.00
CA GLY A 322 -7.93 11.74 -17.69
C GLY A 322 -6.75 11.00 -17.09
N ASP A 323 -5.62 11.68 -16.90
CA ASP A 323 -4.45 11.08 -16.26
C ASP A 323 -4.70 10.76 -14.79
N ALA A 324 -5.40 11.64 -14.06
CA ALA A 324 -5.76 11.39 -12.66
C ALA A 324 -6.53 10.07 -12.50
N ARG A 325 -7.59 9.87 -13.29
CA ARG A 325 -8.38 8.64 -13.31
C ARG A 325 -7.54 7.43 -13.72
N ARG A 326 -6.71 7.57 -14.77
CA ARG A 326 -5.80 6.49 -15.21
C ARG A 326 -4.90 6.01 -14.08
N TYR A 327 -4.28 6.92 -13.33
CA TYR A 327 -3.40 6.56 -12.23
C TYR A 327 -4.15 5.92 -11.05
N LEU A 328 -5.33 6.43 -10.71
CA LEU A 328 -6.19 5.80 -9.69
C LEU A 328 -6.61 4.39 -10.11
N THR A 329 -6.90 4.14 -11.39
CA THR A 329 -7.21 2.79 -11.90
C THR A 329 -6.00 1.85 -11.81
N GLN A 330 -4.79 2.32 -12.11
CA GLN A 330 -3.58 1.49 -11.88
C GLN A 330 -3.38 1.17 -10.40
N ALA A 331 -3.54 2.17 -9.51
CA ALA A 331 -3.47 1.97 -8.07
C ALA A 331 -4.50 0.94 -7.58
N GLN A 332 -5.76 1.05 -8.04
CA GLN A 332 -6.84 0.13 -7.70
C GLN A 332 -6.50 -1.31 -8.12
N ARG A 333 -6.02 -1.48 -9.35
CA ARG A 333 -5.69 -2.79 -9.91
C ARG A 333 -4.58 -3.48 -9.11
N ILE A 334 -3.49 -2.79 -8.82
CA ILE A 334 -2.38 -3.35 -8.04
C ILE A 334 -2.84 -3.71 -6.63
N ALA A 335 -3.63 -2.83 -5.98
CA ALA A 335 -4.14 -3.11 -4.64
C ALA A 335 -5.02 -4.37 -4.60
N GLU A 336 -5.86 -4.59 -5.62
CA GLU A 336 -6.70 -5.79 -5.73
C GLU A 336 -5.87 -7.04 -6.05
N GLU A 337 -4.95 -6.97 -7.02
CA GLU A 337 -4.09 -8.08 -7.43
C GLU A 337 -3.20 -8.59 -6.28
N GLN A 338 -2.81 -7.69 -5.36
CA GLN A 338 -1.92 -7.99 -4.23
C GLN A 338 -2.67 -8.17 -2.91
N SER A 339 -3.99 -8.32 -2.94
CA SER A 339 -4.83 -8.51 -1.75
C SER A 339 -4.72 -7.39 -0.68
N LEU A 340 -4.37 -6.17 -1.10
CA LEU A 340 -4.28 -4.98 -0.24
C LEU A 340 -5.67 -4.34 -0.07
N GLN A 341 -6.58 -5.08 0.57
CA GLN A 341 -8.01 -4.75 0.59
C GLN A 341 -8.33 -3.37 1.16
N LEU A 342 -7.64 -2.95 2.23
CA LEU A 342 -7.84 -1.62 2.82
C LEU A 342 -7.45 -0.50 1.85
N LEU A 343 -6.31 -0.66 1.18
CA LEU A 343 -5.86 0.28 0.14
C LEU A 343 -6.81 0.28 -1.05
N ALA A 344 -7.23 -0.89 -1.54
CA ALA A 344 -8.19 -1.00 -2.64
C ALA A 344 -9.49 -0.24 -2.32
N ARG A 345 -10.03 -0.42 -1.11
CA ARG A 345 -11.20 0.35 -0.62
C ARG A 345 -10.94 1.85 -0.62
N ALA A 346 -9.80 2.28 -0.09
CA ALA A 346 -9.46 3.69 0.00
C ALA A 346 -9.32 4.32 -1.39
N ILE A 347 -8.65 3.65 -2.33
CA ILE A 347 -8.52 4.11 -3.72
C ILE A 347 -9.88 4.19 -4.41
N SER A 348 -10.75 3.19 -4.21
CA SER A 348 -12.10 3.22 -4.77
C SER A 348 -12.92 4.38 -4.23
N LYS A 349 -12.80 4.70 -2.94
CA LYS A 349 -13.45 5.87 -2.35
C LYS A 349 -12.92 7.19 -2.93
N GLU A 350 -11.62 7.27 -3.22
CA GLU A 350 -11.05 8.45 -3.89
C GLU A 350 -11.55 8.58 -5.34
N HIS A 351 -11.80 7.47 -6.05
CA HIS A 351 -12.46 7.48 -7.35
C HIS A 351 -13.90 8.00 -7.27
N ASP A 352 -14.70 7.47 -6.35
CA ASP A 352 -16.10 7.88 -6.17
C ASP A 352 -16.17 9.38 -5.85
N LYS A 353 -15.32 9.83 -4.91
CA LYS A 353 -15.18 11.25 -4.57
C LYS A 353 -14.81 12.09 -5.79
N LEU A 354 -13.85 11.66 -6.62
CA LEU A 354 -13.47 12.41 -7.82
C LEU A 354 -14.64 12.54 -8.81
N LEU A 355 -15.44 11.48 -8.98
CA LEU A 355 -16.62 11.51 -9.84
C LEU A 355 -17.73 12.42 -9.30
N GLU A 356 -17.87 12.52 -7.97
CA GLU A 356 -18.79 13.45 -7.32
C GLU A 356 -18.36 14.90 -7.48
N GLN A 357 -17.05 15.16 -7.50
CA GLN A 357 -16.49 16.52 -7.53
C GLN A 357 -16.24 17.07 -8.93
N LEU A 358 -16.71 16.43 -10.00
CA LEU A 358 -16.44 16.87 -11.39
C LEU A 358 -16.86 18.32 -11.65
N ASP A 359 -18.04 18.72 -11.14
CA ASP A 359 -18.53 20.09 -11.28
C ASP A 359 -17.71 21.10 -10.45
N GLU A 360 -17.33 20.72 -9.22
CA GLU A 360 -16.46 21.54 -8.37
C GLU A 360 -15.11 21.82 -9.06
N TRP A 361 -14.52 20.80 -9.67
CA TRP A 361 -13.28 20.93 -10.42
C TRP A 361 -13.43 21.82 -11.66
N GLU A 362 -14.51 21.69 -12.43
CA GLU A 362 -14.78 22.58 -13.56
C GLU A 362 -15.01 24.03 -13.10
N ASP A 363 -15.61 24.23 -11.93
CA ASP A 363 -15.75 25.57 -11.36
C ASP A 363 -14.41 26.17 -10.91
N LEU A 364 -13.51 25.38 -10.30
CA LEU A 364 -12.13 25.82 -10.00
C LEU A 364 -11.38 26.21 -11.28
N LYS A 365 -11.60 25.47 -12.38
CA LYS A 365 -11.01 25.77 -13.70
C LYS A 365 -11.49 27.11 -14.23
N LYS A 366 -12.81 27.36 -14.22
CA LYS A 366 -13.43 28.61 -14.68
C LYS A 366 -12.95 29.81 -13.86
N LYS A 367 -12.87 29.64 -12.55
CA LYS A 367 -12.44 30.69 -11.60
C LYS A 367 -10.93 30.92 -11.59
N LYS A 368 -10.14 30.08 -12.27
CA LYS A 368 -8.67 30.07 -12.19
C LYS A 368 -8.20 30.02 -10.73
N ALA A 369 -8.79 29.09 -9.98
CA ALA A 369 -8.47 28.90 -8.56
C ALA A 369 -6.98 28.69 -8.32
N SER A 370 -6.53 29.11 -7.14
CA SER A 370 -5.17 28.91 -6.67
C SER A 370 -4.84 27.42 -6.55
N ILE A 371 -3.54 27.11 -6.57
CA ILE A 371 -3.02 25.77 -6.35
C ILE A 371 -3.33 25.29 -4.93
N SER A 372 -3.34 26.17 -3.93
CA SER A 372 -3.76 25.80 -2.57
C SER A 372 -5.19 25.25 -2.57
N GLU A 373 -6.16 25.94 -3.19
CA GLU A 373 -7.55 25.47 -3.27
C GLU A 373 -7.66 24.12 -4.00
N LYS A 374 -6.88 23.93 -5.08
CA LYS A 374 -6.83 22.64 -5.79
C LYS A 374 -6.22 21.53 -4.94
N MET A 375 -5.16 21.82 -4.18
CA MET A 375 -4.51 20.87 -3.27
C MET A 375 -5.45 20.44 -2.15
N ASP A 376 -6.25 21.37 -1.62
CA ASP A 376 -7.25 21.11 -0.59
C ASP A 376 -8.36 20.21 -1.13
N LEU A 377 -8.92 20.54 -2.30
CA LEU A 377 -9.95 19.72 -2.95
C LEU A 377 -9.43 18.30 -3.26
N ALA A 378 -8.21 18.19 -3.80
CA ALA A 378 -7.53 16.92 -4.05
C ALA A 378 -7.12 16.17 -2.77
N SER A 379 -7.19 16.81 -1.59
CA SER A 379 -6.76 16.25 -0.31
C SER A 379 -5.32 15.72 -0.36
N LEU A 380 -4.42 16.54 -0.91
CA LEU A 380 -3.04 16.14 -1.18
C LEU A 380 -2.20 15.97 0.10
N ASP A 381 -2.38 16.85 1.10
CA ASP A 381 -1.64 16.77 2.37
C ASP A 381 -1.97 15.48 3.14
N ILE A 382 -3.26 15.15 3.25
CA ILE A 382 -3.72 13.89 3.86
C ILE A 382 -3.12 12.69 3.14
N THR A 383 -2.94 12.79 1.82
CA THR A 383 -2.31 11.73 1.03
C THR A 383 -0.83 11.62 1.38
N MET A 384 -0.11 12.74 1.41
CA MET A 384 1.31 12.75 1.79
C MET A 384 1.53 12.21 3.21
N ASP A 385 0.68 12.57 4.17
CA ASP A 385 0.73 12.05 5.54
C ASP A 385 0.57 10.52 5.57
N ARG A 386 -0.39 9.98 4.80
CA ARG A 386 -0.61 8.53 4.69
C ARG A 386 0.59 7.81 4.08
N ILE A 387 1.16 8.36 3.00
CA ILE A 387 2.31 7.74 2.32
C ILE A 387 3.57 7.75 3.20
N GLN A 388 3.70 8.77 4.05
CA GLN A 388 4.80 8.87 5.02
C GLN A 388 4.56 8.07 6.32
N GLY A 389 3.43 7.36 6.43
CA GLY A 389 3.06 6.60 7.62
C GLY A 389 2.79 7.48 8.85
N MET A 390 2.36 8.73 8.64
CA MET A 390 1.96 9.65 9.72
C MET A 390 0.48 9.51 10.08
N ARG A 391 -0.33 8.96 9.16
CA ARG A 391 -1.77 8.81 9.35
C ARG A 391 -2.24 7.47 8.83
N ALA A 392 -3.07 6.80 9.63
CA ALA A 392 -3.73 5.57 9.23
C ALA A 392 -4.69 5.81 8.06
N ILE A 393 -4.93 4.74 7.31
CA ILE A 393 -6.05 4.71 6.38
C ILE A 393 -7.29 4.40 7.20
N ASP A 394 -8.20 5.37 7.29
CA ASP A 394 -9.50 5.15 7.90
C ASP A 394 -10.24 4.08 7.08
N PRO A 395 -10.62 2.93 7.67
CA PRO A 395 -11.32 1.88 6.94
C PRO A 395 -12.62 2.47 6.39
N PRO A 396 -12.76 2.56 5.04
CA PRO A 396 -13.97 3.10 4.46
C PRO A 396 -15.13 2.20 4.88
N ALA A 397 -16.22 2.80 5.37
CA ALA A 397 -17.46 2.08 5.60
C ALA A 397 -17.87 1.41 4.29
N VAL A 398 -18.06 0.09 4.34
CA VAL A 398 -18.55 -0.68 3.20
C VAL A 398 -20.06 -0.57 3.23
N ILE A 399 -20.61 0.16 2.28
CA ILE A 399 -22.05 0.29 2.07
C ILE A 399 -22.36 -0.44 0.77
N ASP A 400 -23.25 -1.43 0.84
CA ASP A 400 -23.66 -2.17 -0.34
C ASP A 400 -24.24 -1.23 -1.39
N GLU A 401 -23.94 -1.53 -2.64
CA GLU A 401 -24.50 -0.84 -3.79
C GLU A 401 -25.92 -1.31 -4.10
N GLU A 402 -26.69 -0.47 -4.78
CA GLU A 402 -27.96 -0.87 -5.39
C GLU A 402 -27.68 -1.32 -6.85
N PRO A 403 -27.80 -2.62 -7.17
CA PRO A 403 -27.60 -3.12 -8.51
C PRO A 403 -28.73 -2.64 -9.44
N ILE A 404 -28.38 -2.13 -10.62
CA ILE A 404 -29.36 -1.66 -11.61
C ILE A 404 -29.36 -2.58 -12.83
N GLN A 405 -28.19 -2.75 -13.46
CA GLN A 405 -28.10 -3.48 -14.73
C GLN A 405 -26.72 -4.11 -14.92
N LEU A 406 -26.69 -5.32 -15.48
CA LEU A 406 -25.48 -6.03 -15.88
C LEU A 406 -25.52 -6.29 -17.39
N LEU A 407 -24.44 -5.94 -18.08
CA LEU A 407 -24.33 -6.05 -19.53
C LEU A 407 -23.02 -6.75 -19.92
N ILE A 408 -23.06 -7.58 -20.96
CA ILE A 408 -21.86 -8.02 -21.67
C ILE A 408 -21.99 -7.54 -23.11
N MET A 409 -20.98 -6.82 -23.58
CA MET A 409 -20.95 -6.26 -24.92
C MET A 409 -19.61 -6.53 -25.63
N SER A 410 -19.62 -6.45 -26.95
CA SER A 410 -18.41 -6.52 -27.77
C SER A 410 -17.57 -5.24 -27.62
N LYS A 411 -16.30 -5.26 -28.05
CA LYS A 411 -15.49 -4.04 -28.18
C LYS A 411 -16.12 -2.97 -29.08
N SER A 412 -16.96 -3.38 -30.03
CA SER A 412 -17.69 -2.49 -30.94
C SER A 412 -19.03 -2.02 -30.37
N GLY A 413 -19.33 -2.33 -29.12
CA GLY A 413 -20.53 -1.88 -28.42
C GLY A 413 -21.77 -2.75 -28.65
N ILE A 414 -21.66 -3.89 -29.34
CA ILE A 414 -22.82 -4.77 -29.58
C ILE A 414 -23.16 -5.54 -28.29
N PRO A 415 -24.35 -5.41 -27.71
CA PRO A 415 -24.73 -6.13 -26.49
C PRO A 415 -25.05 -7.61 -26.82
N TYR A 416 -24.48 -8.52 -26.04
CA TYR A 416 -24.72 -9.97 -26.12
C TYR A 416 -25.35 -10.55 -24.86
N PHE A 417 -25.43 -9.78 -23.78
CA PHE A 417 -26.16 -10.16 -22.58
C PHE A 417 -26.63 -8.88 -21.91
N ASN A 418 -27.87 -8.86 -21.42
CA ASN A 418 -28.45 -7.76 -20.70
C ASN A 418 -29.36 -8.31 -19.60
N TYR A 419 -29.07 -7.96 -18.36
CA TYR A 419 -29.87 -8.34 -17.20
C TYR A 419 -30.16 -7.10 -16.36
N SER A 420 -31.44 -6.86 -16.08
CA SER A 420 -31.88 -5.78 -15.20
C SER A 420 -32.24 -6.36 -13.84
N PHE A 421 -31.74 -5.73 -12.78
CA PHE A 421 -32.06 -6.09 -11.40
C PHE A 421 -33.32 -5.40 -10.89
N ILE A 422 -33.81 -4.39 -11.61
CA ILE A 422 -34.95 -3.56 -11.22
C ILE A 422 -36.08 -3.77 -12.22
N GLU A 423 -37.24 -4.20 -11.73
CA GLU A 423 -38.45 -4.31 -12.54
C GLU A 423 -38.86 -2.93 -13.09
N GLY A 424 -39.06 -2.83 -14.41
CA GLY A 424 -39.50 -1.60 -15.07
C GLY A 424 -38.41 -0.58 -15.37
N TRP A 425 -37.12 -0.92 -15.17
CA TRP A 425 -36.00 -0.10 -15.65
C TRP A 425 -35.91 -0.10 -17.18
N ASP A 426 -36.55 0.87 -17.84
CA ASP A 426 -36.48 1.14 -19.30
C ASP A 426 -35.93 2.54 -19.54
N ASP A 427 -34.79 2.89 -18.92
CA ASP A 427 -34.14 4.18 -19.18
C ASP A 427 -33.36 4.11 -20.50
N LYS A 428 -34.12 4.13 -21.61
CA LYS A 428 -33.59 4.21 -22.97
C LYS A 428 -32.70 5.43 -23.15
N ASP A 429 -32.89 6.50 -22.39
CA ASP A 429 -32.13 7.74 -22.52
C ASP A 429 -30.75 7.63 -21.86
N LEU A 430 -30.66 7.09 -20.63
CA LEU A 430 -29.37 6.81 -19.98
C LEU A 430 -28.54 5.83 -20.81
N PHE A 431 -29.15 4.74 -21.27
CA PHE A 431 -28.44 3.70 -22.00
C PHE A 431 -28.12 4.12 -23.44
N SER A 432 -29.00 4.84 -24.14
CA SER A 432 -28.68 5.39 -25.46
C SER A 432 -27.59 6.46 -25.39
N GLY A 433 -27.58 7.29 -24.34
CA GLY A 433 -26.52 8.24 -24.05
C GLY A 433 -25.18 7.55 -23.79
N PHE A 434 -25.17 6.53 -22.92
CA PHE A 434 -23.98 5.70 -22.70
C PHE A 434 -23.51 5.01 -23.99
N MET A 435 -24.41 4.40 -24.76
CA MET A 435 -24.09 3.70 -26.00
C MET A 435 -23.56 4.65 -27.09
N SER A 436 -24.11 5.86 -27.17
CA SER A 436 -23.62 6.91 -28.07
C SER A 436 -22.19 7.31 -27.70
N ALA A 437 -21.96 7.61 -26.42
CA ALA A 437 -20.62 7.93 -25.91
C ALA A 437 -19.64 6.76 -26.08
N PHE A 438 -20.06 5.53 -25.76
CA PHE A 438 -19.25 4.32 -25.91
C PHE A 438 -18.84 4.11 -27.36
N ASN A 439 -19.78 4.24 -28.32
CA ASN A 439 -19.47 4.06 -29.73
C ASN A 439 -18.53 5.15 -30.27
N SER A 440 -18.68 6.40 -29.81
CA SER A 440 -17.81 7.52 -30.19
C SER A 440 -16.40 7.44 -29.58
N PHE A 441 -16.26 6.85 -28.39
CA PHE A 441 -15.00 6.85 -27.63
C PHE A 441 -14.45 5.46 -27.33
N SER A 442 -14.99 4.38 -27.92
CA SER A 442 -14.61 3.00 -27.61
C SER A 442 -13.10 2.77 -27.62
N SER A 443 -12.40 3.22 -28.67
CA SER A 443 -10.93 3.11 -28.76
C SER A 443 -10.17 3.90 -27.68
N GLU A 444 -10.72 5.03 -27.22
CA GLU A 444 -10.19 5.80 -26.08
C GLU A 444 -10.53 5.17 -24.73
N LEU A 445 -11.72 4.60 -24.55
CA LEU A 445 -12.14 3.87 -23.35
C LEU A 445 -11.26 2.63 -23.12
N PHE A 446 -10.92 1.91 -24.20
CA PHE A 446 -9.99 0.77 -24.15
C PHE A 446 -8.51 1.17 -24.00
N SER A 447 -8.11 2.39 -24.38
CA SER A 447 -6.70 2.83 -24.32
C SER A 447 -6.36 3.71 -23.10
N LYS A 448 -7.33 4.43 -22.52
CA LYS A 448 -7.14 5.35 -21.38
C LYS A 448 -7.45 4.74 -20.01
N SER A 449 -7.77 3.45 -19.92
CA SER A 449 -8.02 2.73 -18.65
C SER A 449 -9.19 3.31 -17.84
N ILE A 450 -10.28 3.71 -18.49
CA ILE A 450 -11.49 4.16 -17.79
C ILE A 450 -12.26 2.93 -17.29
N ASP A 451 -12.38 2.79 -15.97
CA ASP A 451 -13.06 1.67 -15.30
C ASP A 451 -14.39 2.06 -14.63
N ARG A 452 -14.67 3.36 -14.47
CA ARG A 452 -15.90 3.90 -13.87
C ARG A 452 -16.38 5.13 -14.63
N ILE A 453 -17.67 5.27 -14.91
CA ILE A 453 -18.27 6.47 -15.50
C ILE A 453 -19.46 6.87 -14.63
N LYS A 454 -19.61 8.17 -14.32
CA LYS A 454 -20.81 8.68 -13.63
C LYS A 454 -21.74 9.33 -14.65
N ILE A 455 -23.02 8.96 -14.63
CA ILE A 455 -24.11 9.58 -15.38
C ILE A 455 -25.25 9.80 -14.39
N ASP A 456 -25.57 11.07 -14.11
CA ASP A 456 -26.51 11.46 -13.06
C ASP A 456 -26.15 10.81 -11.71
N GLU A 457 -27.07 10.02 -11.14
CA GLU A 457 -26.86 9.29 -9.89
C GLU A 457 -26.19 7.92 -10.09
N ASN A 458 -26.05 7.46 -11.33
CA ASN A 458 -25.62 6.11 -11.65
C ASN A 458 -24.11 6.06 -11.92
N ILE A 459 -23.47 5.00 -11.43
CA ILE A 459 -22.08 4.67 -11.77
C ILE A 459 -22.09 3.44 -12.68
N ILE A 460 -21.44 3.56 -13.83
CA ILE A 460 -21.21 2.47 -14.78
C ILE A 460 -19.78 1.99 -14.60
N LEU A 461 -19.64 0.79 -14.04
CA LEU A 461 -18.36 0.10 -13.92
C LEU A 461 -18.07 -0.66 -15.22
N LEU A 462 -16.85 -0.57 -15.71
CA LEU A 462 -16.41 -1.16 -16.98
C LEU A 462 -15.24 -2.10 -16.73
N LYS A 463 -15.39 -3.38 -17.08
CA LYS A 463 -14.33 -4.38 -16.95
C LYS A 463 -14.07 -5.11 -18.27
N PRO A 464 -12.88 -4.95 -18.88
CA PRO A 464 -12.54 -5.66 -20.10
C PRO A 464 -12.26 -7.15 -19.81
N VAL A 465 -12.85 -8.03 -20.62
CA VAL A 465 -12.67 -9.48 -20.57
C VAL A 465 -12.39 -9.99 -21.97
N GLU A 466 -11.11 -10.07 -22.34
CA GLU A 466 -10.61 -10.40 -23.69
C GLU A 466 -11.24 -9.54 -24.81
N SER A 467 -12.22 -10.09 -25.54
CA SER A 467 -12.96 -9.42 -26.64
C SER A 467 -14.26 -8.76 -26.18
N PHE A 468 -14.60 -8.86 -24.90
CA PHE A 468 -15.82 -8.33 -24.32
C PHE A 468 -15.54 -7.20 -23.34
N MET A 469 -16.56 -6.39 -23.12
CA MET A 469 -16.67 -5.43 -22.03
C MET A 469 -17.85 -5.85 -21.17
N VAL A 470 -17.59 -6.06 -19.88
CA VAL A 470 -18.65 -6.28 -18.90
C VAL A 470 -18.94 -4.96 -18.24
N CYS A 471 -20.20 -4.51 -18.29
CA CYS A 471 -20.65 -3.27 -17.68
C CYS A 471 -21.59 -3.58 -16.53
N TYR A 472 -21.40 -2.93 -15.39
CA TYR A 472 -22.27 -3.06 -14.22
C TYR A 472 -22.70 -1.68 -13.76
N VAL A 473 -24.00 -1.41 -13.88
CA VAL A 473 -24.64 -0.15 -13.52
C VAL A 473 -25.16 -0.26 -12.10
N ILE A 474 -24.79 0.71 -11.27
CA ILE A 474 -25.11 0.73 -9.84
C ILE A 474 -25.49 2.14 -9.38
N LYS A 475 -26.16 2.22 -8.23
CA LYS A 475 -26.15 3.38 -7.35
C LYS A 475 -25.36 3.08 -6.08
N GLY A 476 -24.69 4.09 -5.52
CA GLY A 476 -23.90 3.94 -4.30
C GLY A 476 -22.40 3.75 -4.54
N GLN A 477 -21.73 3.00 -3.65
CA GLN A 477 -20.28 2.87 -3.65
C GLN A 477 -19.77 1.93 -4.74
N SER A 478 -18.65 2.28 -5.40
CA SER A 478 -18.11 1.44 -6.47
C SER A 478 -17.32 0.22 -5.97
N TYR A 479 -16.78 0.25 -4.75
CA TYR A 479 -15.88 -0.81 -4.29
C TYR A 479 -16.55 -2.20 -4.17
N PRO A 480 -17.69 -2.37 -3.46
CA PRO A 480 -18.34 -3.68 -3.35
C PRO A 480 -18.78 -4.20 -4.73
N ALA A 481 -19.26 -3.28 -5.56
CA ALA A 481 -19.67 -3.55 -6.91
C ALA A 481 -18.52 -4.01 -7.82
N LEU A 482 -17.32 -3.45 -7.66
CA LEU A 482 -16.12 -3.89 -8.38
C LEU A 482 -15.70 -5.30 -7.99
N LEU A 483 -15.85 -5.69 -6.72
CA LEU A 483 -15.59 -7.06 -6.29
C LEU A 483 -16.56 -8.03 -6.95
N LYS A 484 -17.86 -7.70 -6.99
CA LYS A 484 -18.88 -8.51 -7.67
C LYS A 484 -18.61 -8.58 -9.19
N LEU A 485 -18.34 -7.45 -9.83
CA LEU A 485 -17.99 -7.38 -11.26
C LEU A 485 -16.74 -8.19 -11.59
N THR A 486 -15.73 -8.19 -10.70
CA THR A 486 -14.51 -8.99 -10.86
C THR A 486 -14.81 -10.47 -10.78
N ARG A 487 -15.51 -10.92 -9.74
CA ARG A 487 -15.94 -12.32 -9.58
C ARG A 487 -16.76 -12.78 -10.77
N PHE A 488 -17.68 -11.95 -11.26
CA PHE A 488 -18.48 -12.25 -12.44
C PHE A 488 -17.62 -12.35 -13.70
N SER A 489 -16.72 -11.40 -13.92
CA SER A 489 -15.80 -11.38 -15.06
C SER A 489 -14.89 -12.61 -15.10
N ASP A 490 -14.42 -13.06 -13.94
CA ASP A 490 -13.64 -14.28 -13.83
C ASP A 490 -14.49 -15.52 -14.07
N ALA A 491 -15.70 -15.57 -13.51
CA ALA A 491 -16.62 -16.69 -13.71
C ALA A 491 -16.99 -16.89 -15.19
N ILE A 492 -17.28 -15.82 -15.93
CA ILE A 492 -17.60 -15.93 -17.37
C ILE A 492 -16.38 -16.37 -18.19
N LYS A 493 -15.16 -15.98 -17.78
CA LYS A 493 -13.91 -16.31 -18.48
C LYS A 493 -13.51 -17.77 -18.25
N TRP A 494 -13.62 -18.25 -17.02
CA TRP A 494 -13.10 -19.55 -16.60
C TRP A 494 -14.12 -20.69 -16.66
N LYS A 495 -15.43 -20.41 -16.83
CA LYS A 495 -16.46 -21.43 -17.10
C LYS A 495 -16.60 -21.67 -18.62
N PRO A 496 -16.17 -22.82 -19.16
CA PRO A 496 -16.17 -23.07 -20.61
C PRO A 496 -17.56 -23.00 -21.25
N GLU A 497 -18.61 -23.36 -20.52
CA GLU A 497 -19.99 -23.36 -21.02
C GLU A 497 -20.45 -21.94 -21.37
N ILE A 498 -20.20 -21.00 -20.45
CA ILE A 498 -20.53 -19.57 -20.62
C ILE A 498 -19.65 -18.96 -21.72
N TRP A 499 -18.34 -19.20 -21.66
CA TRP A 499 -17.40 -18.64 -22.62
C TRP A 499 -17.68 -19.07 -24.06
N ASN A 500 -18.02 -20.34 -24.26
CA ASN A 500 -18.40 -20.86 -25.57
C ASN A 500 -19.76 -20.34 -26.03
N ALA A 501 -20.71 -20.10 -25.13
CA ALA A 501 -21.97 -19.46 -25.47
C ALA A 501 -21.76 -18.01 -25.95
N LEU A 502 -20.93 -17.22 -25.25
CA LEU A 502 -20.55 -15.87 -25.66
C LEU A 502 -19.87 -15.86 -27.04
N LYS A 503 -18.93 -16.78 -27.30
CA LYS A 503 -18.28 -16.90 -28.62
C LYS A 503 -19.26 -17.28 -29.73
N ARG A 504 -20.30 -18.07 -29.44
CA ARG A 504 -21.35 -18.42 -30.40
C ARG A 504 -22.26 -17.22 -30.67
N ALA A 505 -22.72 -16.53 -29.62
CA ALA A 505 -23.51 -15.30 -29.71
C ALA A 505 -22.84 -14.25 -30.60
N VAL A 506 -21.50 -14.09 -30.51
CA VAL A 506 -20.74 -13.21 -31.42
C VAL A 506 -20.86 -13.63 -32.89
N LYS A 507 -20.80 -14.94 -33.18
CA LYS A 507 -20.89 -15.46 -34.56
C LYS A 507 -22.30 -15.38 -35.12
N THR A 508 -23.32 -15.60 -34.28
CA THR A 508 -24.73 -15.61 -34.70
C THR A 508 -25.40 -14.24 -34.59
N SER A 509 -24.75 -13.27 -33.93
CA SER A 509 -25.32 -11.96 -33.57
C SER A 509 -26.58 -12.08 -32.70
N GLU A 510 -26.68 -13.15 -31.89
CA GLU A 510 -27.80 -13.40 -30.98
C GLU A 510 -27.47 -12.94 -29.57
N MET A 511 -28.47 -12.42 -28.85
CA MET A 511 -28.36 -12.09 -27.44
C MET A 511 -28.56 -13.34 -26.59
N LEU A 512 -27.72 -13.53 -25.57
CA LEU A 512 -27.87 -14.58 -24.58
C LEU A 512 -29.00 -14.24 -23.61
N GLU A 513 -29.85 -15.22 -23.34
CA GLU A 513 -30.91 -15.11 -22.34
C GLU A 513 -30.38 -15.46 -20.96
N PHE A 514 -31.03 -14.93 -19.91
CA PHE A 514 -30.62 -15.15 -18.52
C PHE A 514 -30.47 -16.63 -18.14
N HIS A 515 -31.38 -17.48 -18.60
CA HIS A 515 -31.34 -18.93 -18.33
C HIS A 515 -30.61 -19.74 -19.40
N ASN A 516 -29.98 -19.11 -20.40
CA ASN A 516 -29.33 -19.79 -21.51
C ASN A 516 -27.96 -19.14 -21.87
N PRO A 517 -26.83 -19.77 -21.48
CA PRO A 517 -26.71 -21.08 -20.86
C PRO A 517 -27.19 -21.06 -19.40
N SER A 518 -27.69 -22.20 -18.89
CA SER A 518 -28.23 -22.29 -17.52
C SER A 518 -27.25 -21.79 -16.45
N SER A 519 -25.95 -22.03 -16.66
CA SER A 519 -24.89 -21.60 -15.76
C SER A 519 -24.67 -20.09 -15.71
N LEU A 520 -25.14 -19.30 -16.68
CA LEU A 520 -25.01 -17.85 -16.67
C LEU A 520 -25.93 -17.22 -15.62
N GLY A 521 -27.21 -17.61 -15.60
CA GLY A 521 -28.16 -17.17 -14.57
C GLY A 521 -27.75 -17.60 -13.17
N ASP A 522 -27.22 -18.81 -13.01
CA ASP A 522 -26.67 -19.29 -11.73
C ASP A 522 -25.53 -18.40 -11.21
N VAL A 523 -24.62 -18.00 -12.10
CA VAL A 523 -23.50 -17.11 -11.77
C VAL A 523 -23.98 -15.72 -11.37
N VAL A 524 -25.00 -15.17 -12.06
CA VAL A 524 -25.58 -13.88 -11.69
C VAL A 524 -26.21 -13.97 -10.30
N ASN A 525 -27.02 -15.00 -10.05
CA ASN A 525 -27.67 -15.20 -8.76
C ASN A 525 -26.66 -15.43 -7.62
N GLU A 526 -25.57 -16.17 -7.85
CA GLU A 526 -24.55 -16.45 -6.82
C GLU A 526 -23.76 -15.20 -6.39
N ILE A 527 -23.61 -14.23 -7.30
CA ILE A 527 -22.70 -13.10 -7.11
C ILE A 527 -23.45 -11.82 -6.69
N PHE A 528 -24.64 -11.61 -7.24
CA PHE A 528 -25.36 -10.33 -7.12
C PHE A 528 -26.63 -10.41 -6.27
N ASN A 529 -27.16 -11.61 -6.01
CA ASN A 529 -28.30 -11.86 -5.12
C ASN A 529 -27.85 -12.63 -3.88
#